data_AF-A0A957G5M6-F1
#
_entry.id   AF-A0A957G5M6-F1
#
_cell.length_a   1.000
_cell.length_b   1.000
_cell.length_c   1.000
_cell.angle_alpha   90.00
_cell.angle_beta   90.00
_cell.angle_gamma   90.00
#
_symmetry.space_group_name_H-M   'P 1'
#
loop_
_entity.id
_entity.type
_entity.pdbx_description
1 polymer ?
#
loop_
_entity_poly.entity_id
_entity_poly.type
_entity_poly.pdbx_seq_one_letter_code
_entity_poly.pdbx_strand_id
1 'polypeptide(L)' 'LVAFSTYMGQLIQPVRRLGMIIPAIAMASASGERIFEVLDAESPVQDAPDAYPLPPITGRVTFEHVHFAYTKPHRVLHDI' A
#
# COMPACT_ATOMS: atom_id res chain seq x y z
N LEU A 1 17.36 -12.19 52.18
CA LEU A 1 18.00 -11.19 51.31
C LEU A 1 18.37 -11.75 49.94
N VAL A 2 19.11 -12.87 49.84
CA VAL A 2 19.52 -13.48 48.55
C VAL A 2 18.34 -13.70 47.58
N ALA A 3 17.26 -14.38 48.00
CA ALA A 3 16.10 -14.63 47.12
C ALA A 3 15.40 -13.34 46.63
N PHE A 4 15.32 -12.31 47.48
CA PHE A 4 14.77 -11.00 47.12
C PHE A 4 15.63 -10.30 46.06
N SER A 5 16.96 -10.27 46.27
CA SER A 5 17.92 -9.71 45.31
C SER A 5 17.90 -10.47 43.98
N THR A 6 17.73 -11.79 44.02
CA THR A 6 17.59 -12.63 42.81
C THR A 6 16.34 -12.27 42.02
N TYR A 7 15.17 -12.15 42.67
CA TYR A 7 13.93 -11.75 41.98
C TYR A 7 13.99 -10.35 41.39
N MET A 8 14.62 -9.41 42.10
CA MET A 8 14.83 -8.06 41.57
C MET A 8 15.75 -8.06 40.35
N GLY A 9 16.81 -8.89 40.36
CA GLY A 9 17.68 -9.10 39.19
C GLY A 9 16.94 -9.71 37.99
N GLN A 10 16.02 -10.64 38.25
CA GLN A 10 15.19 -11.26 37.20
C GLN A 10 14.24 -10.25 36.52
N LEU A 11 13.77 -9.23 37.24
CA LEU A 11 12.90 -8.18 36.68
C LEU A 11 13.62 -7.20 35.75
N ILE A 12 14.94 -7.07 35.85
CA ILE A 12 15.72 -6.14 35.01
C ILE A 12 15.60 -6.51 33.53
N GLN A 13 15.64 -7.80 33.19
CA GLN A 13 15.61 -8.25 31.80
C GLN A 13 14.24 -8.02 31.12
N PRO A 14 13.09 -8.40 31.71
CA PRO A 14 11.77 -8.04 31.19
C PRO A 14 11.57 -6.53 30.99
N VAL A 15 12.00 -5.70 31.96
CA VAL A 15 11.86 -4.24 31.85
C VAL A 15 12.69 -3.69 30.67
N ARG A 16 13.92 -4.17 30.50
CA ARG A 16 14.76 -3.80 29.34
C ARG A 16 14.14 -4.25 28.02
N ARG A 17 13.55 -5.45 27.97
CA ARG A 17 12.85 -5.95 26.77
C ARG A 17 11.65 -5.06 26.41
N LEU A 18 10.87 -4.61 27.38
CA LEU A 18 9.77 -3.67 27.14
C LEU A 18 10.28 -2.37 26.52
N GLY A 19 11.39 -1.83 27.02
CA GLY A 19 12.03 -0.64 26.45
C GLY A 19 12.45 -0.80 24.98
N MET A 20 12.78 -2.01 24.54
CA MET A 20 13.11 -2.31 23.14
C MET A 20 11.88 -2.61 22.27
N ILE A 21 10.84 -3.23 22.83
CA ILE A 21 9.63 -3.62 22.09
C ILE A 21 8.77 -2.40 21.74
N ILE A 22 8.67 -1.40 22.61
CA ILE A 22 7.81 -0.23 22.38
C ILE A 22 8.16 0.50 21.06
N PRO A 23 9.44 0.85 20.79
CA PRO A 23 9.81 1.43 19.50
C PRO A 23 9.57 0.49 18.31
N ALA A 24 9.78 -0.81 18.49
CA ALA A 24 9.57 -1.80 17.43
C ALA A 24 8.10 -1.89 17.01
N ILE A 25 7.16 -1.83 17.96
CA ILE A 25 5.72 -1.80 17.66
C ILE A 25 5.35 -0.52 16.90
N ALA A 26 5.86 0.65 17.33
CA ALA A 26 5.60 1.91 16.63
C ALA A 26 6.08 1.86 15.17
N MET A 27 7.29 1.34 14.94
CA MET A 27 7.83 1.15 13.58
C MET A 27 7.02 0.14 12.76
N ALA A 28 6.58 -0.96 13.39
CA ALA A 28 5.76 -1.97 12.74
C ALA A 28 4.40 -1.39 12.33
N SER A 29 3.75 -0.60 13.19
CA SER A 29 2.48 0.08 12.88
C SER A 29 2.63 1.01 11.68
N ALA A 30 3.63 1.90 11.70
CA ALA A 30 3.88 2.85 10.61
C ALA A 30 4.33 2.18 9.29
N SER A 31 4.83 0.95 9.35
CA SER A 31 5.16 0.16 8.15
C SER A 31 3.97 -0.68 7.68
N GLY A 32 3.11 -1.10 8.60
CA GLY A 32 1.87 -1.81 8.31
C GLY A 32 0.88 -0.94 7.52
N GLU A 33 0.74 0.35 7.88
CA GLU A 33 -0.10 1.30 7.13
C GLU A 33 0.27 1.33 5.65
N ARG A 34 1.57 1.43 5.32
CA ARG A 34 2.07 1.41 3.94
C ARG A 34 1.78 0.10 3.19
N ILE A 35 1.69 -1.03 3.88
CA ILE A 35 1.31 -2.30 3.24
C ILE A 35 -0.16 -2.24 2.81
N PHE A 36 -1.03 -1.76 3.69
CA PHE A 36 -2.46 -1.62 3.36
C PHE A 36 -2.71 -0.56 2.28
N GLU A 37 -1.96 0.55 2.27
CA GLU A 37 -2.02 1.52 1.16
C GLU A 37 -1.80 0.90 -0.21
N VAL A 38 -0.88 -0.07 -0.31
CA VAL A 38 -0.60 -0.77 -1.58
C VAL A 38 -1.65 -1.82 -1.88
N LEU A 39 -2.08 -2.60 -0.88
CA LEU A 39 -3.08 -3.66 -1.06
C LEU A 39 -4.45 -3.10 -1.44
N ASP A 40 -4.81 -1.94 -0.87
CA ASP A 40 -6.10 -1.30 -1.09
C ASP A 40 -6.05 -0.25 -2.23
N ALA A 41 -4.92 -0.16 -2.96
CA ALA A 41 -4.78 0.75 -4.07
C ALA A 41 -5.70 0.34 -5.24
N GLU A 42 -6.66 1.20 -5.58
CA GLU A 42 -7.55 0.97 -6.72
C GLU A 42 -6.89 1.39 -8.05
N SER A 43 -7.06 0.57 -9.09
CA SER A 43 -6.65 0.94 -10.44
C SER A 43 -7.49 2.11 -10.95
N PRO A 44 -6.88 3.17 -11.51
CA PRO A 44 -7.62 4.25 -12.15
C PRO A 44 -8.33 3.81 -13.44
N VAL A 45 -7.96 2.64 -13.98
CA VAL A 45 -8.60 2.00 -15.13
C VAL A 45 -9.21 0.70 -14.66
N GLN A 46 -10.54 0.62 -14.69
CA GLN A 46 -11.31 -0.55 -14.25
C GLN A 46 -12.07 -1.13 -15.44
N ASP A 47 -12.19 -2.45 -15.45
CA ASP A 47 -13.06 -3.13 -16.39
C ASP A 47 -14.53 -2.83 -16.07
N ALA A 48 -15.37 -2.81 -17.11
CA ALA A 48 -16.82 -2.72 -16.91
C ALA A 48 -17.35 -4.00 -16.22
N PRO A 49 -18.44 -3.93 -15.44
CA PRO A 49 -19.03 -5.10 -14.77
C PRO A 49 -19.38 -6.27 -15.70
N ASP A 50 -19.62 -5.98 -16.98
CA ASP A 50 -19.97 -6.89 -18.06
C ASP A 50 -18.86 -7.02 -19.12
N ALA A 51 -17.62 -6.63 -18.79
CA ALA A 51 -16.49 -6.75 -19.69
C ALA A 51 -16.31 -8.20 -20.15
N TYR A 52 -16.10 -8.39 -21.45
CA TYR A 52 -15.89 -9.69 -22.07
C TYR A 52 -14.53 -9.72 -22.80
N PRO A 53 -13.93 -10.90 -23.00
CA PRO A 53 -12.67 -11.02 -23.71
C PRO A 53 -12.77 -10.47 -25.14
N LEU A 54 -11.74 -9.73 -25.56
CA LEU A 54 -11.68 -9.19 -26.92
C LEU A 54 -11.75 -10.35 -27.95
N PRO A 55 -12.74 -10.38 -28.86
CA PRO A 55 -12.83 -11.41 -29.88
C PRO A 55 -11.71 -11.25 -30.93
N PRO A 56 -11.50 -12.24 -31.81
CA PRO A 56 -10.58 -12.09 -32.94
C PRO A 56 -10.98 -10.89 -33.82
N ILE A 57 -10.06 -9.94 -34.00
CA ILE A 57 -10.28 -8.73 -34.81
C ILE A 57 -9.31 -8.66 -35.98
N THR A 58 -9.77 -8.07 -37.08
CA THR A 58 -8.90 -7.59 -38.16
C THR A 58 -8.41 -6.20 -37.76
N GLY A 59 -7.09 -6.03 -37.57
CA GLY A 59 -6.43 -4.89 -36.89
C GLY A 59 -6.67 -3.50 -37.48
N ARG A 60 -7.90 -2.99 -37.36
CA ARG A 60 -8.28 -1.60 -37.63
C ARG A 60 -8.32 -0.84 -36.31
N VAL A 61 -7.63 0.29 -36.26
CA VAL A 61 -7.59 1.19 -35.10
C VAL A 61 -8.22 2.51 -35.52
N THR A 62 -9.13 3.02 -34.69
CA THR A 62 -9.78 4.32 -34.89
C THR A 62 -9.62 5.14 -33.62
N PHE A 63 -9.40 6.45 -33.79
CA PHE A 63 -9.49 7.44 -32.72
C PHE A 63 -10.77 8.24 -32.98
N GLU A 64 -11.61 8.37 -31.97
CA GLU A 64 -12.89 9.08 -32.07
C GLU A 64 -13.00 10.06 -30.90
N HIS A 65 -12.72 11.33 -31.16
CA HIS A 65 -12.83 12.43 -30.20
C HIS A 65 -12.04 12.20 -28.91
N VAL A 66 -10.82 11.68 -29.03
CA VAL A 66 -9.99 11.31 -27.89
C VAL A 66 -9.37 12.55 -27.24
N HIS A 67 -9.52 12.63 -25.92
CA HIS A 67 -8.81 13.58 -25.06
C HIS A 67 -7.97 12.81 -24.03
N PHE A 68 -6.73 13.26 -23.80
CA PHE A 68 -5.85 12.58 -22.85
C PHE A 68 -4.91 13.56 -22.13
N ALA A 69 -4.62 13.25 -20.86
CA ALA A 69 -3.69 13.96 -19.99
C ALA A 69 -3.07 12.95 -19.02
N TYR A 70 -1.74 13.02 -18.83
CA TYR A 70 -1.06 12.27 -17.75
C TYR A 70 -1.37 12.87 -16.38
N THR A 71 -1.33 14.19 -16.28
CA THR A 71 -1.63 14.93 -15.06
C THR A 71 -2.55 16.09 -15.40
N LYS A 72 -3.72 16.16 -14.77
CA LYS A 72 -4.62 17.30 -14.94
C LYS A 72 -3.98 18.57 -14.36
N PRO A 73 -4.16 19.76 -14.98
CA PRO A 73 -5.01 20.05 -16.14
C PRO A 73 -4.31 19.94 -17.51
N HIS A 74 -3.05 19.50 -17.58
CA HIS A 74 -2.24 19.53 -18.80
C HIS A 74 -2.62 18.42 -19.79
N ARG A 75 -3.49 18.74 -20.75
CA ARG A 75 -3.87 17.84 -21.84
C ARG A 75 -2.76 17.77 -22.90
N VAL A 76 -2.55 16.58 -23.45
CA VAL A 76 -1.60 16.31 -24.53
C VAL A 76 -2.30 15.87 -25.82
N LEU A 77 -3.48 15.22 -25.71
CA LEU A 77 -4.34 14.93 -26.85
C LEU A 77 -5.62 15.76 -26.77
N HIS A 78 -5.99 16.35 -27.91
CA HIS A 78 -7.09 17.28 -28.05
C HIS A 78 -7.94 16.93 -29.26
N ASP A 79 -9.02 16.17 -29.04
CA ASP A 79 -10.06 15.91 -30.05
C ASP A 79 -9.48 15.23 -31.31
N ILE A 80 -8.77 14.12 -31.10
CA ILE A 80 -8.19 13.32 -32.19
C ILE A 80 -9.00 12.07 -32.50
#